data_AF-A0A7C2FPU0-F1
#
_entry.id   AF-A0A7C2FPU0-F1
#
_cell.length_a   1.000
_cell.length_b   1.000
_cell.length_c   1.000
_cell.angle_alpha   90.00
_cell.angle_beta   90.00
_cell.angle_gamma   90.00
#
_symmetry.space_group_name_H-M   'P 1'
#
loop_
_entity.id
_entity.type
_entity.pdbx_description
1 polymer ?
#
loop_
_entity_poly.entity_id
_entity_poly.type
_entity_poly.pdbx_seq_one_letter_code
_entity_poly.pdbx_strand_id
1 'polypeptide(L)'
;MPHNPHVATEKHMTYQITGLTSLDEFLGDFIVYRNLVPADRSLPGIGNLREQLGLQAGVLPRKAELDYVRVLAEILRHARGMAAQPGAIERLVYIGDTRLLDGTAFTNLCTSGGWPGWAFIASEDMASRPLVQMEPPLFLANRWSALRDFLRFVE
;
A
#
# COMPACT_ATOMS: atom_id res chain seq x y z
N MET A 1 -21.37 52.12 -13.95
CA MET A 1 -20.44 51.26 -14.72
C MET A 1 -19.10 51.99 -14.78
N PRO A 2 -17.95 51.31 -14.60
CA PRO A 2 -17.76 49.90 -14.92
C PRO A 2 -17.53 49.00 -13.69
N HIS A 3 -18.20 47.84 -13.75
CA HIS A 3 -17.79 46.61 -13.10
C HIS A 3 -16.37 46.23 -13.52
N ASN A 4 -15.54 45.81 -12.58
CA ASN A 4 -14.40 44.95 -12.86
C ASN A 4 -14.70 43.57 -12.25
N PRO A 5 -15.15 42.58 -13.03
CA PRO A 5 -15.26 41.23 -12.52
C PRO A 5 -13.84 40.66 -12.43
N HIS A 6 -13.41 40.34 -11.21
CA HIS A 6 -12.30 39.42 -11.01
C HIS A 6 -12.66 38.10 -11.68
N VAL A 7 -12.18 37.89 -12.90
CA VAL A 7 -12.15 36.60 -13.55
C VAL A 7 -11.20 35.75 -12.71
N ALA A 8 -11.76 34.81 -11.95
CA ALA A 8 -10.98 33.75 -11.32
C ALA A 8 -10.39 32.92 -12.45
N THR A 9 -9.09 33.11 -12.71
CA THR A 9 -8.34 32.27 -13.64
C THR A 9 -8.29 30.87 -13.03
N GLU A 10 -9.15 29.97 -13.50
CA GLU A 10 -9.00 28.54 -13.26
C GLU A 10 -7.61 28.14 -13.73
N LYS A 11 -6.73 27.82 -12.77
CA LYS A 11 -5.46 27.18 -13.06
C LYS A 11 -5.78 25.78 -13.59
N HIS A 12 -5.84 25.64 -14.91
CA HIS A 12 -5.77 24.34 -15.55
C HIS A 12 -4.45 23.70 -15.11
N MET A 13 -4.53 22.73 -14.19
CA MET A 13 -3.40 21.87 -13.89
C MET A 13 -3.15 21.01 -15.12
N THR A 14 -2.11 21.36 -15.88
CA THR A 14 -1.61 20.55 -16.98
C THR A 14 -0.79 19.41 -16.38
N TYR A 15 -1.42 18.26 -16.14
CA TYR A 15 -0.68 17.04 -15.82
C TYR A 15 -0.19 16.42 -17.12
N GLN A 16 1.10 16.10 -17.18
CA GLN A 16 1.66 15.31 -18.26
C GLN A 16 1.44 13.83 -17.93
N ILE A 17 0.65 13.13 -18.75
CA ILE A 17 0.46 11.69 -18.61
C ILE A 17 1.65 11.00 -19.27
N THR A 18 2.50 10.37 -18.45
CA THR A 18 3.64 9.56 -18.89
C THR A 18 3.44 8.12 -18.43
N GLY A 19 2.60 7.37 -19.11
CA GLY A 19 2.31 5.97 -18.79
C GLY A 19 1.62 5.28 -19.95
N LEU A 20 1.88 3.98 -20.11
CA LEU A 20 1.19 3.13 -21.10
C LEU A 20 -0.10 2.50 -20.55
N THR A 21 -0.34 2.67 -19.25
CA THR A 21 -1.49 2.13 -18.51
C THR A 21 -1.77 2.99 -17.27
N SER A 22 -2.92 2.79 -16.63
CA SER A 22 -3.27 3.43 -15.36
C SER A 22 -3.19 2.47 -14.17
N LEU A 23 -3.15 3.01 -12.94
CA LEU A 23 -3.26 2.18 -11.74
C LEU A 23 -4.61 1.44 -11.68
N ASP A 24 -5.68 2.04 -12.20
CA ASP A 24 -7.02 1.44 -12.27
C ASP A 24 -7.05 0.23 -13.22
N GLU A 25 -6.40 0.31 -14.38
CA GLU A 25 -6.32 -0.84 -15.30
C GLU A 25 -5.58 -2.05 -14.69
N PHE A 26 -4.65 -1.79 -13.77
CA PHE A 26 -3.85 -2.82 -13.10
C PHE A 26 -4.48 -3.33 -11.79
N LEU A 27 -5.01 -2.43 -10.95
CA LEU A 27 -5.50 -2.73 -9.60
C LEU A 27 -7.03 -2.66 -9.46
N GLY A 28 -7.72 -2.04 -10.42
CA GLY A 28 -9.10 -1.60 -10.26
C GLY A 28 -9.27 -0.76 -8.99
N ASP A 29 -10.40 -1.00 -8.31
CA ASP A 29 -10.73 -0.37 -7.03
C ASP A 29 -10.10 -1.07 -5.80
N PHE A 30 -9.19 -2.04 -5.99
CA PHE A 30 -8.43 -2.68 -4.88
C PHE A 30 -7.32 -1.77 -4.33
N ILE A 31 -7.69 -0.54 -4.00
CA ILE A 31 -6.84 0.51 -3.45
C ILE A 31 -7.37 0.86 -2.07
N VAL A 32 -6.49 0.83 -1.06
CA VAL A 32 -6.79 1.32 0.29
C VAL A 32 -6.00 2.59 0.53
N TYR A 33 -6.70 3.70 0.75
CA TYR A 33 -6.05 4.97 1.05
C TYR A 33 -5.43 4.94 2.45
N ARG A 34 -4.51 5.88 2.71
CA ARG A 34 -3.80 5.98 4.01
C ARG A 34 -4.73 6.18 5.21
N ASN A 35 -5.96 6.67 5.00
CA ASN A 35 -6.98 6.78 6.02
C ASN A 35 -7.73 5.46 6.28
N LEU A 36 -7.27 4.34 5.71
CA LEU A 36 -7.87 3.00 5.83
C LEU A 36 -9.31 2.94 5.31
N VAL A 37 -9.61 3.76 4.31
CA VAL A 37 -10.85 3.72 3.53
C VAL A 37 -10.52 3.10 2.17
N PRO A 38 -11.11 1.95 1.81
CA PRO A 38 -11.00 1.36 0.48
C PRO A 38 -11.69 2.22 -0.59
N ALA A 39 -11.17 2.19 -1.82
CA ALA A 39 -11.86 2.74 -2.99
C ALA A 39 -13.07 1.87 -3.34
N ASP A 40 -12.90 0.55 -3.35
CA ASP A 40 -14.01 -0.42 -3.46
C ASP A 40 -14.89 -0.40 -2.21
N ARG A 41 -16.11 0.10 -2.36
CA ARG A 41 -17.09 0.25 -1.27
C ARG A 41 -17.64 -1.08 -0.73
N SER A 42 -17.38 -2.19 -1.41
CA SER A 42 -17.71 -3.53 -0.92
C SER A 42 -16.78 -3.98 0.21
N LEU A 43 -15.58 -3.39 0.32
CA LEU A 43 -14.62 -3.69 1.37
C LEU A 43 -14.89 -2.85 2.63
N PRO A 44 -14.70 -3.42 3.84
CA PRO A 44 -14.90 -2.67 5.07
C PRO A 44 -13.77 -1.64 5.26
N GLY A 45 -14.11 -0.39 5.56
CA GLY A 45 -13.13 0.60 5.98
C GLY A 45 -12.88 0.58 7.49
N ILE A 46 -11.94 1.40 7.96
CA ILE A 46 -11.71 1.57 9.41
C ILE A 46 -13.01 1.86 10.16
N GLY A 47 -13.89 2.70 9.61
CA GLY A 47 -15.19 3.03 10.23
C GLY A 47 -16.05 1.80 10.54
N ASN A 48 -16.03 0.79 9.67
CA ASN A 48 -16.75 -0.47 9.87
C ASN A 48 -16.07 -1.40 10.87
N LEU A 49 -14.73 -1.36 10.93
CA LEU A 49 -13.92 -2.29 11.71
C LEU A 49 -13.58 -1.81 13.11
N ARG A 50 -13.85 -0.54 13.45
CA ARG A 50 -13.46 0.05 14.75
C ARG A 50 -13.96 -0.74 15.95
N GLU A 51 -15.26 -1.03 15.98
CA GLU A 51 -15.89 -1.72 17.10
C GLU A 51 -15.37 -3.16 17.21
N GLN A 52 -15.36 -3.88 16.08
CA GLN A 52 -14.83 -5.25 15.99
C GLN A 52 -13.39 -5.36 16.49
N LEU A 53 -12.55 -4.37 16.20
CA LEU A 53 -11.13 -4.36 16.54
C LEU A 53 -10.83 -3.65 17.88
N GLY A 54 -11.85 -3.10 18.56
CA GLY A 54 -11.68 -2.37 19.82
C GLY A 54 -10.85 -1.09 19.69
N LEU A 55 -10.94 -0.39 18.55
CA LEU A 55 -10.14 0.80 18.26
C LEU A 55 -10.77 2.06 18.86
N GLN A 56 -9.93 2.98 19.32
CA GLN A 56 -10.39 4.28 19.83
C GLN A 56 -11.16 5.06 18.75
N ALA A 57 -12.32 5.60 19.11
CA ALA A 57 -13.11 6.44 18.21
C ALA A 57 -12.37 7.73 17.83
N GLY A 58 -12.52 8.16 16.57
CA GLY A 58 -11.96 9.44 16.08
C GLY A 58 -10.45 9.47 15.87
N VAL A 59 -9.71 8.42 16.24
CA VAL A 59 -8.25 8.34 16.03
C VAL A 59 -7.94 7.49 14.81
N LEU A 60 -7.14 8.01 13.89
CA LEU A 60 -6.60 7.24 12.77
C LEU A 60 -5.21 6.71 13.16
N PRO A 61 -4.98 5.39 13.15
CA PRO A 61 -3.68 4.84 13.48
C PRO A 61 -2.66 5.17 12.37
N ARG A 62 -1.38 5.20 12.73
CA ARG A 62 -0.29 5.43 11.77
C ARG A 62 0.17 4.12 11.14
N LYS A 63 0.73 4.18 9.93
CA LYS A 63 1.19 3.02 9.15
C LYS A 63 2.05 2.00 9.93
N ALA A 64 2.89 2.49 10.84
CA ALA A 64 3.79 1.66 11.65
C ALA A 64 3.14 1.12 12.95
N GLU A 65 1.94 1.55 13.30
CA GLU A 65 1.22 1.11 14.50
C GLU A 65 0.47 -0.20 14.25
N LEU A 66 0.35 -1.02 15.30
CA LEU A 66 -0.33 -2.32 15.21
C LEU A 66 -1.80 -2.18 14.79
N ASP A 67 -2.50 -1.15 15.27
CA ASP A 67 -3.91 -0.95 14.92
C ASP A 67 -4.11 -0.64 13.43
N TYR A 68 -3.15 0.01 12.77
CA TYR A 68 -3.23 0.24 11.34
C TYR A 68 -3.19 -1.07 10.56
N VAL A 69 -2.25 -1.95 10.92
CA VAL A 69 -2.10 -3.23 10.22
C VAL A 69 -3.20 -4.23 10.60
N ARG A 70 -3.81 -4.13 11.79
CA ARG A 70 -4.98 -4.93 12.17
C ARG A 70 -6.16 -4.63 11.26
N VAL A 71 -6.43 -3.35 11.01
CA VAL A 71 -7.45 -2.93 10.05
C VAL A 71 -7.10 -3.43 8.64
N LEU A 72 -5.86 -3.22 8.20
CA LEU A 72 -5.43 -3.65 6.86
C LEU A 72 -5.51 -5.18 6.69
N ALA A 73 -5.21 -5.96 7.72
CA ALA A 73 -5.32 -7.42 7.69
C ALA A 73 -6.77 -7.86 7.49
N GLU A 74 -7.75 -7.24 8.17
CA GLU A 74 -9.17 -7.55 7.91
C GLU A 74 -9.58 -7.16 6.49
N ILE A 75 -9.15 -5.99 5.99
CA ILE A 75 -9.43 -5.59 4.61
C ILE A 75 -8.91 -6.64 3.62
N LEU A 76 -7.68 -7.12 3.81
CA LEU A 76 -7.07 -8.14 2.97
C LEU A 76 -7.84 -9.48 3.03
N ARG A 77 -8.31 -9.89 4.22
CA ARG A 77 -9.14 -11.10 4.36
C ARG A 77 -10.46 -10.98 3.59
N HIS A 78 -11.12 -9.82 3.71
CA HIS A 78 -12.35 -9.54 2.97
C HIS A 78 -12.10 -9.54 1.45
N ALA A 79 -11.05 -8.85 0.98
CA ALA A 79 -10.69 -8.83 -0.43
C ALA A 79 -10.39 -10.24 -0.96
N ARG A 80 -9.68 -11.07 -0.19
CA ARG A 80 -9.42 -12.46 -0.58
C ARG A 80 -10.70 -13.30 -0.61
N GLY A 81 -11.63 -13.07 0.31
CA GLY A 81 -12.94 -13.73 0.33
C GLY A 81 -13.82 -13.40 -0.90
N MET A 82 -13.56 -12.27 -1.55
CA MET A 82 -14.26 -11.81 -2.75
C MET A 82 -13.64 -12.27 -4.08
N ALA A 83 -12.44 -12.84 -4.06
CA ALA A 83 -11.76 -13.29 -5.27
C ALA A 83 -12.56 -14.39 -5.99
N ALA A 84 -12.36 -14.56 -7.31
CA ALA A 84 -13.02 -15.61 -8.09
C ALA A 84 -12.80 -17.03 -7.52
N GLN A 85 -11.68 -17.24 -6.82
CA GLN A 85 -11.39 -18.43 -6.02
C GLN A 85 -11.07 -18.00 -4.59
N PRO A 86 -12.09 -17.90 -3.71
CA PRO A 86 -11.89 -17.53 -2.31
C PRO A 86 -11.02 -18.55 -1.59
N GLY A 87 -10.29 -18.10 -0.57
CA GLY A 87 -9.45 -18.99 0.25
C GLY A 87 -8.70 -18.21 1.34
N ALA A 88 -7.88 -18.90 2.13
CA ALA A 88 -6.96 -18.23 3.05
C ALA A 88 -5.84 -17.52 2.27
N ILE A 89 -5.32 -16.43 2.81
CA ILE A 89 -4.07 -15.85 2.33
C ILE A 89 -2.93 -16.76 2.80
N GLU A 90 -2.19 -17.32 1.85
CA GLU A 90 -1.09 -18.24 2.14
C GLU A 90 0.24 -17.53 2.34
N ARG A 91 0.47 -16.45 1.58
CA ARG A 91 1.70 -15.67 1.60
C ARG A 91 1.42 -14.20 1.32
N LEU A 92 2.19 -13.32 1.97
CA LEU A 92 2.26 -11.91 1.61
C LEU A 92 3.50 -11.61 0.77
N VAL A 93 3.29 -10.84 -0.29
CA VAL A 93 4.34 -10.12 -1.01
C VAL A 93 4.11 -8.64 -0.76
N TYR A 94 5.12 -7.97 -0.21
CA TYR A 94 5.07 -6.55 0.08
C TYR A 94 6.08 -5.80 -0.78
N ILE A 95 5.70 -4.60 -1.26
CA ILE A 95 6.56 -3.75 -2.08
C ILE A 95 6.55 -2.34 -1.46
N GLY A 96 7.73 -1.81 -1.14
CA GLY A 96 7.89 -0.48 -0.54
C GLY A 96 9.24 0.17 -0.90
N ASP A 97 9.50 1.34 -0.32
CA ASP A 97 10.66 2.18 -0.64
C ASP A 97 11.52 2.52 0.59
N THR A 98 10.91 2.57 1.76
CA THR A 98 11.55 3.01 3.00
C THR A 98 11.78 1.82 3.94
N ARG A 99 13.03 1.37 4.08
CA ARG A 99 13.41 0.21 4.92
C ARG A 99 12.77 0.21 6.29
N LEU A 100 12.85 1.34 7.01
CA LEU A 100 12.32 1.41 8.37
C LEU A 100 10.79 1.37 8.39
N LEU A 101 10.12 2.26 7.65
CA LEU A 101 8.66 2.40 7.71
C LEU A 101 7.93 1.23 7.04
N ASP A 102 8.37 0.82 5.85
CA ASP A 102 7.76 -0.27 5.10
C ASP A 102 8.12 -1.63 5.68
N GLY A 103 9.37 -1.79 6.12
CA GLY A 103 9.81 -3.00 6.83
C GLY A 103 9.00 -3.22 8.10
N THR A 104 8.83 -2.19 8.94
CA THR A 104 7.99 -2.29 10.14
C THR A 104 6.53 -2.57 9.81
N ALA A 105 5.95 -1.87 8.82
CA ALA A 105 4.56 -2.12 8.41
C ALA A 105 4.35 -3.56 7.92
N PHE A 106 5.28 -4.07 7.11
CA PHE A 106 5.26 -5.45 6.63
C PHE A 106 5.37 -6.46 7.77
N THR A 107 6.36 -6.31 8.67
CA THR A 107 6.53 -7.22 9.81
C THR A 107 5.26 -7.24 10.66
N ASN A 108 4.71 -6.06 11.00
CA ASN A 108 3.48 -5.96 11.77
C ASN A 108 2.29 -6.61 11.05
N LEU A 109 2.19 -6.44 9.73
CA LEU A 109 1.12 -7.05 8.93
C LEU A 109 1.23 -8.57 8.89
N CYS A 110 2.44 -9.13 8.72
CA CYS A 110 2.66 -10.57 8.83
C CYS A 110 2.26 -11.09 10.21
N THR A 111 2.68 -10.43 11.28
CA THR A 111 2.32 -10.81 12.66
C THR A 111 0.82 -10.74 12.91
N SER A 112 0.15 -9.65 12.51
CA SER A 112 -1.29 -9.47 12.71
C SER A 112 -2.15 -10.35 11.80
N GLY A 113 -1.64 -10.65 10.60
CA GLY A 113 -2.30 -11.49 9.61
C GLY A 113 -2.16 -12.97 9.90
N GLY A 114 -1.04 -13.36 10.53
CA GLY A 114 -0.62 -14.75 10.66
C GLY A 114 -0.04 -15.31 9.36
N TRP A 115 0.47 -14.45 8.47
CA TRP A 115 0.91 -14.83 7.13
C TRP A 115 2.43 -14.78 7.00
N PRO A 116 3.07 -15.86 6.50
CA PRO A 116 4.45 -15.77 6.05
C PRO A 116 4.54 -14.86 4.83
N GLY A 117 5.73 -14.35 4.53
CA GLY A 117 5.88 -13.51 3.36
C GLY A 117 7.29 -12.97 3.18
N TRP A 118 7.45 -12.20 2.11
CA TRP A 118 8.66 -11.42 1.83
C TRP A 118 8.31 -10.00 1.41
N ALA A 119 9.15 -9.05 1.80
CA ALA A 119 9.04 -7.66 1.35
C ALA A 119 10.21 -7.27 0.47
N PHE A 120 9.93 -6.72 -0.69
CA PHE A 120 10.88 -5.95 -1.48
C PHE A 120 10.86 -4.49 -1.04
N ILE A 121 12.04 -3.94 -0.72
CA ILE A 121 12.17 -2.54 -0.36
C ILE A 121 13.30 -1.90 -1.18
N ALA A 122 12.95 -0.90 -2.00
CA ALA A 122 13.90 -0.19 -2.86
C ALA A 122 14.00 1.31 -2.55
N SER A 123 15.15 1.77 -2.08
CA SER A 123 15.35 3.18 -1.71
C SER A 123 15.65 4.13 -2.88
N GLU A 124 15.81 3.60 -4.10
CA GLU A 124 16.21 4.32 -5.32
C GLU A 124 17.40 5.29 -5.13
N ASP A 125 18.51 4.80 -4.56
CA ASP A 125 19.72 5.62 -4.35
C ASP A 125 20.63 5.61 -5.58
N MET A 126 20.40 6.55 -6.49
CA MET A 126 21.15 6.67 -7.74
C MET A 126 22.64 7.01 -7.59
N ALA A 127 23.09 7.46 -6.40
CA ALA A 127 24.48 7.86 -6.17
C ALA A 127 25.40 6.67 -5.85
N SER A 128 24.88 5.63 -5.22
CA SER A 128 25.64 4.42 -4.88
C SER A 128 25.61 3.39 -6.01
N ARG A 129 26.60 2.49 -6.04
CA ARG A 129 26.55 1.31 -6.94
C ARG A 129 25.30 0.46 -6.67
N PRO A 130 24.67 -0.17 -7.68
CA PRO A 130 23.57 -1.10 -7.46
C PRO A 130 23.94 -2.20 -6.46
N LEU A 131 23.05 -2.42 -5.49
CA LEU A 131 23.23 -3.38 -4.41
C LEU A 131 21.89 -4.01 -4.06
N VAL A 132 21.94 -5.33 -3.85
CA VAL A 132 20.87 -6.11 -3.23
C VAL A 132 21.42 -6.76 -1.97
N GLN A 133 20.64 -6.71 -0.90
CA GLN A 133 20.94 -7.35 0.37
C GLN A 133 19.69 -8.08 0.88
N MET A 134 19.85 -9.35 1.25
CA MET A 134 18.79 -10.11 1.90
C MET A 134 18.94 -10.03 3.42
N GLU A 135 17.89 -9.58 4.08
CA GLU A 135 17.74 -9.58 5.53
C GLU A 135 16.39 -10.22 5.86
N PRO A 136 16.29 -11.57 5.88
CA PRO A 136 15.00 -12.26 5.95
C PRO A 136 14.09 -11.69 7.05
N PRO A 137 12.82 -11.38 6.76
CA PRO A 137 12.07 -11.60 5.52
C PRO A 137 12.12 -10.45 4.48
N LEU A 138 13.18 -9.63 4.46
CA LEU A 138 13.33 -8.46 3.59
C LEU A 138 14.33 -8.72 2.45
N PHE A 139 13.93 -8.34 1.25
CA PHE A 139 14.77 -8.23 0.06
C PHE A 139 15.02 -6.74 -0.19
N LEU A 140 16.17 -6.24 0.26
CA LEU A 140 16.52 -4.83 0.19
C LEU A 140 17.31 -4.56 -1.08
N ALA A 141 16.93 -3.50 -1.80
CA ALA A 141 17.65 -3.01 -2.96
C ALA A 141 17.83 -1.51 -2.87
N ASN A 142 18.82 -0.98 -3.56
CA ASN A 142 18.95 0.46 -3.78
C ASN A 142 18.52 0.89 -5.20
N ARG A 143 17.87 -0.01 -5.95
CA ARG A 143 17.28 0.23 -7.28
C ARG A 143 15.96 -0.52 -7.44
N TRP A 144 14.94 0.14 -7.99
CA TRP A 144 13.69 -0.48 -8.40
C TRP A 144 13.86 -1.51 -9.51
N SER A 145 14.91 -1.40 -10.33
CA SER A 145 15.22 -2.40 -11.37
C SER A 145 15.46 -3.80 -10.80
N ALA A 146 15.85 -3.91 -9.51
CA ALA A 146 16.01 -5.19 -8.82
C ALA A 146 14.67 -5.89 -8.48
N LEU A 147 13.52 -5.23 -8.70
CA LEU A 147 12.20 -5.85 -8.51
C LEU A 147 12.05 -7.13 -9.35
N ARG A 148 12.67 -7.19 -10.54
CA ARG A 148 12.71 -8.40 -11.37
C ARG A 148 13.44 -9.55 -10.68
N ASP A 149 14.51 -9.26 -9.93
CA ASP A 149 15.26 -10.27 -9.20
C ASP A 149 14.45 -10.80 -8.02
N PHE A 150 13.71 -9.92 -7.36
CA PHE A 150 12.80 -10.28 -6.29
C PHE A 150 11.65 -11.17 -6.77
N LEU A 151 11.03 -10.87 -7.91
CA LEU A 151 9.97 -11.70 -8.48
C LEU A 151 10.46 -13.15 -8.72
N ARG A 152 11.64 -13.31 -9.32
CA ARG A 152 12.28 -14.62 -9.51
C ARG A 152 12.62 -15.34 -8.20
N PHE A 153 12.73 -14.60 -7.11
CA PHE A 153 13.05 -15.14 -5.79
C PHE A 153 11.81 -15.64 -5.03
N VAL A 154 10.63 -15.03 -5.24
CA VAL A 154 9.38 -15.40 -4.53
C VAL A 154 8.45 -16.34 -5.30
N GLU A 155 8.73 -16.57 -6.60
CA GLU A 155 8.16 -17.64 -7.43
C GLU A 155 8.46 -19.04 -6.86
#